data_AF-A0A7K4FWG7-F1
#
_entry.id   AF-A0A7K4FWG7-F1
#
_cell.length_a   1.000
_cell.length_b   1.000
_cell.length_c   1.000
_cell.angle_alpha   90.00
_cell.angle_beta   90.00
_cell.angle_gamma   90.00
#
_symmetry.space_group_name_H-M   'P 1'
#
loop_
_entity.id
_entity.type
_entity.pdbx_description
1 polymer ?
#
loop_
_entity_poly.entity_id
_entity_poly.type
_entity_poly.pdbx_seq_one_letter_code
_entity_poly.pdbx_strand_id
1 'polypeptide(L)'
;MRKVLVLSIIFILVGLIGIALGTIYVPLIYQQSHSLTIGDKDVISYKLPASSGDEVIAKGFTSNPITILLISGIKVDGEWEVNGTFSVSSIAKFSHTYITLEGGNFPVNATFTVVVYNTSFRLPLISFSLFIEIIGIILLGYNIALARSKGYRSRKGKNKRL
;
A
#
# COMPACT_ATOMS: atom_id res chain seq x y z
N MET A 1 22.81 -3.86 30.64
CA MET A 1 23.59 -3.86 29.39
C MET A 1 23.07 -4.94 28.45
N ARG A 2 23.26 -6.25 28.71
CA ARG A 2 22.68 -7.30 27.84
C ARG A 2 21.16 -7.21 27.66
N LYS A 3 20.39 -6.99 28.75
CA LYS A 3 18.92 -6.85 28.66
C LYS A 3 18.48 -5.66 27.79
N VAL A 4 19.14 -4.51 27.91
CA VAL A 4 18.83 -3.29 27.12
C VAL A 4 19.23 -3.47 25.66
N LEU A 5 20.39 -4.10 25.40
CA LEU A 5 20.83 -4.47 24.05
C LEU A 5 19.80 -5.39 23.37
N VAL A 6 19.42 -6.48 24.05
CA VAL A 6 18.46 -7.45 23.51
C VAL A 6 17.12 -6.77 23.25
N LEU A 7 16.63 -5.94 24.18
CA LEU A 7 15.41 -5.18 24.00
C LEU A 7 15.51 -4.26 22.77
N SER A 8 16.58 -3.48 22.62
CA SER A 8 16.75 -2.60 21.45
C SER A 8 16.73 -3.36 20.11
N ILE A 9 17.37 -4.53 20.05
CA ILE A 9 17.38 -5.37 18.84
C ILE A 9 15.99 -5.90 18.53
N ILE A 10 15.22 -6.31 19.55
CA ILE A 10 13.84 -6.78 19.37
C ILE A 10 12.97 -5.66 18.78
N PHE A 11 13.03 -4.44 19.33
CA PHE A 11 12.27 -3.31 18.80
C PHE A 11 12.62 -3.01 17.34
N ILE A 12 13.91 -2.99 16.99
CA ILE A 12 14.35 -2.77 15.60
C ILE A 12 13.84 -3.88 14.69
N LEU A 13 13.97 -5.16 15.07
CA LEU A 13 13.48 -6.29 14.28
C LEU A 13 11.96 -6.24 14.08
N VAL A 14 11.20 -5.95 15.14
CA VAL A 14 9.74 -5.83 15.05
C VAL A 14 9.33 -4.68 14.14
N GLY A 15 10.03 -3.53 14.21
CA GLY A 15 9.82 -2.41 13.29
C GLY A 15 10.08 -2.79 11.84
N LEU A 16 11.22 -3.43 11.55
CA LEU A 16 11.56 -3.88 10.19
C LEU A 16 10.54 -4.88 9.63
N ILE A 17 10.12 -5.86 10.45
CA ILE A 17 9.08 -6.82 10.06
C ILE A 17 7.76 -6.10 9.77
N GLY A 18 7.36 -5.15 10.62
CA GLY A 18 6.13 -4.40 10.44
C GLY A 18 6.13 -3.52 9.17
N ILE A 19 7.28 -2.90 8.83
CA ILE A 19 7.45 -2.17 7.56
C ILE A 19 7.32 -3.14 6.38
N ALA A 20 8.01 -4.29 6.41
CA ALA A 20 7.93 -5.29 5.35
C ALA A 20 6.50 -5.83 5.15
N LEU A 21 5.78 -6.06 6.25
CA LEU A 21 4.37 -6.46 6.17
C LEU A 21 3.51 -5.33 5.60
N GLY A 22 3.70 -4.08 6.01
CA GLY A 22 2.94 -2.94 5.48
C GLY A 22 3.19 -2.66 4.00
N THR A 23 4.34 -3.04 3.45
CA THR A 23 4.63 -2.91 2.02
C THR A 23 4.06 -4.06 1.20
N ILE A 24 4.04 -5.29 1.72
CA ILE A 24 3.63 -6.48 0.96
C ILE A 24 2.15 -6.83 1.16
N TYR A 25 1.60 -6.58 2.34
CA TYR A 25 0.24 -6.98 2.68
C TYR A 25 -0.79 -6.00 2.13
N VAL A 26 -1.53 -6.46 1.12
CA VAL A 26 -2.66 -5.73 0.54
C VAL A 26 -3.82 -6.71 0.38
N PRO A 27 -4.76 -6.80 1.34
CA PRO A 27 -5.80 -7.81 1.31
C PRO A 27 -6.80 -7.53 0.18
N LEU A 28 -7.17 -8.60 -0.52
CA LEU A 28 -8.20 -8.58 -1.56
C LEU A 28 -9.58 -8.43 -0.91
N ILE A 29 -10.34 -7.40 -1.29
CA ILE A 29 -11.71 -7.19 -0.82
C ILE A 29 -12.73 -7.65 -1.85
N TYR A 30 -12.42 -7.47 -3.13
CA TYR A 30 -13.35 -7.72 -4.21
C TYR A 30 -12.65 -8.16 -5.47
N GLN A 31 -13.22 -9.15 -6.13
CA GLN A 31 -12.80 -9.59 -7.45
C GLN A 31 -14.03 -10.04 -8.24
N GLN A 32 -14.32 -9.39 -9.36
CA GLN A 32 -15.38 -9.82 -10.26
C GLN A 32 -14.93 -9.73 -11.71
N SER A 33 -15.29 -10.75 -12.48
CA SER A 33 -15.09 -10.79 -13.92
C SER A 33 -16.39 -10.51 -14.66
N HIS A 34 -16.29 -9.76 -15.74
CA HIS A 34 -17.39 -9.36 -16.60
C HIS A 34 -17.01 -9.68 -18.04
N SER A 35 -18.01 -10.12 -18.81
CA SER A 35 -17.94 -10.22 -20.26
C SER A 35 -19.19 -9.56 -20.80
N LEU A 36 -19.03 -8.55 -21.64
CA LEU A 36 -20.13 -7.72 -22.11
C LEU A 36 -19.84 -7.18 -23.52
N THR A 37 -20.91 -6.73 -24.15
CA THR A 37 -20.85 -5.95 -25.39
C THR A 37 -21.30 -4.53 -25.09
N ILE A 38 -20.44 -3.56 -25.37
CA ILE A 38 -20.75 -2.13 -25.29
C ILE A 38 -21.28 -1.70 -26.65
N GLY A 39 -22.45 -1.05 -26.68
CA GLY A 39 -23.00 -0.46 -27.90
C GLY A 39 -22.17 0.71 -28.42
N ASP A 40 -22.52 1.20 -29.60
CA ASP A 40 -21.92 2.42 -30.18
C ASP A 40 -22.19 3.62 -29.26
N LYS A 41 -21.12 4.29 -28.78
CA LYS A 41 -21.14 5.38 -27.79
C LYS A 41 -21.90 5.05 -26.50
N ASP A 42 -22.05 3.77 -26.18
CA ASP A 42 -22.72 3.34 -24.97
C ASP A 42 -21.79 3.43 -23.76
N VAL A 43 -22.38 3.55 -22.58
CA VAL A 43 -21.66 3.73 -21.32
C VAL A 43 -22.18 2.75 -20.30
N ILE A 44 -21.29 1.91 -19.79
CA ILE A 44 -21.62 0.91 -18.77
C ILE A 44 -20.84 1.21 -17.51
N SER A 45 -21.51 1.25 -16.36
CA SER A 45 -20.89 1.55 -15.08
C SER A 45 -21.18 0.47 -14.04
N TYR A 46 -20.14 0.06 -13.33
CA TYR A 46 -20.22 -0.91 -12.24
C TYR A 46 -19.85 -0.25 -10.92
N LYS A 47 -20.73 -0.36 -9.93
CA LYS A 47 -20.43 0.08 -8.57
C LYS A 47 -19.45 -0.90 -7.94
N LEU A 48 -18.37 -0.37 -7.37
CA LEU A 48 -17.35 -1.14 -6.67
C LEU A 48 -17.49 -0.94 -5.15
N PRO A 49 -17.27 -1.99 -4.34
CA PRO A 49 -17.20 -1.87 -2.90
C PRO A 49 -15.84 -1.32 -2.44
N ALA A 50 -15.34 -0.28 -3.11
CA ALA A 50 -14.09 0.38 -2.77
C ALA A 50 -14.33 1.57 -1.83
N SER A 51 -13.43 1.71 -0.86
CA SER A 51 -13.36 2.83 0.07
C SER A 51 -12.21 3.77 -0.31
N SER A 52 -12.18 4.95 0.30
CA SER A 52 -11.07 5.89 0.11
C SER A 52 -9.74 5.23 0.50
N GLY A 53 -8.75 5.33 -0.38
CA GLY A 53 -7.45 4.72 -0.25
C GLY A 53 -7.36 3.30 -0.83
N ASP A 54 -8.45 2.65 -1.19
CA ASP A 54 -8.38 1.31 -1.80
C ASP A 54 -7.78 1.40 -3.21
N GLU A 55 -7.00 0.38 -3.58
CA GLU A 55 -6.43 0.24 -4.91
C GLU A 55 -7.38 -0.57 -5.78
N VAL A 56 -7.79 0.00 -6.91
CA VAL A 56 -8.66 -0.64 -7.89
C VAL A 56 -7.83 -0.95 -9.13
N ILE A 57 -7.86 -2.21 -9.55
CA ILE A 57 -7.19 -2.70 -10.75
C ILE A 57 -8.23 -3.28 -11.69
N ALA A 58 -8.27 -2.81 -12.93
CA ALA A 58 -9.06 -3.39 -13.99
C ALA A 58 -8.14 -3.96 -15.07
N LYS A 59 -8.27 -5.26 -15.33
CA LYS A 59 -7.45 -5.96 -16.32
C LYS A 59 -8.32 -6.81 -17.23
N GLY A 60 -7.99 -6.88 -18.50
CA GLY A 60 -8.86 -7.54 -19.46
C GLY A 60 -8.39 -7.44 -20.89
N PHE A 61 -9.33 -7.66 -21.79
CA PHE A 61 -9.18 -7.54 -23.22
C PHE A 61 -10.41 -6.85 -23.81
N THR A 62 -10.18 -6.00 -24.80
CA THR A 62 -11.23 -5.38 -25.61
C THR A 62 -10.96 -5.58 -27.10
N SER A 63 -12.01 -5.86 -27.88
CA SER A 63 -11.88 -6.07 -29.33
C SER A 63 -11.64 -4.78 -30.12
N ASN A 64 -12.00 -3.63 -29.55
CA ASN A 64 -11.89 -2.30 -30.14
C ASN A 64 -11.54 -1.27 -29.04
N PRO A 65 -11.11 -0.04 -29.40
CA PRO A 65 -10.83 1.00 -28.43
C PRO A 65 -12.03 1.34 -27.53
N ILE A 66 -11.79 1.43 -26.22
CA ILE A 66 -12.74 1.92 -25.21
C ILE A 66 -12.02 2.84 -24.23
N THR A 67 -12.78 3.68 -23.55
CA THR A 67 -12.28 4.48 -22.43
C THR A 67 -12.72 3.86 -21.12
N ILE A 68 -11.79 3.67 -20.18
CA ILE A 68 -12.05 3.21 -18.83
C ILE A 68 -11.90 4.41 -17.89
N LEU A 69 -12.91 4.67 -17.09
CA LEU A 69 -12.91 5.70 -16.07
C LEU A 69 -13.06 5.06 -14.69
N LEU A 70 -12.23 5.46 -13.74
CA LEU A 70 -12.48 5.23 -12.32
C LEU A 70 -13.02 6.51 -11.72
N ILE A 71 -14.26 6.47 -11.23
CA ILE A 71 -14.96 7.63 -10.69
C ILE A 71 -15.25 7.37 -9.22
N SER A 72 -14.77 8.24 -8.32
CA SER A 72 -15.13 8.17 -6.90
C SER A 72 -15.83 9.46 -6.48
N GLY A 73 -17.04 9.33 -5.93
CA GLY A 73 -17.88 10.48 -5.62
C GLY A 73 -18.25 11.24 -6.88
N ILE A 74 -17.67 12.44 -7.07
CA ILE A 74 -17.91 13.32 -8.23
C ILE A 74 -16.64 13.56 -9.08
N LYS A 75 -15.53 12.89 -8.78
CA LYS A 75 -14.25 13.10 -9.46
C LYS A 75 -13.82 11.87 -10.23
N VAL A 76 -13.26 12.10 -11.41
CA VAL A 76 -12.51 11.09 -12.16
C VAL A 76 -11.14 10.94 -11.49
N ASP A 77 -10.89 9.77 -10.93
CA ASP A 77 -9.63 9.40 -10.28
C ASP A 77 -8.62 8.81 -11.25
N GLY A 78 -9.09 8.28 -12.37
CA GLY A 78 -8.25 7.85 -13.49
C GLY A 78 -9.07 7.63 -14.75
N GLU A 79 -8.41 7.83 -15.89
CA GLU A 79 -8.97 7.74 -17.22
C GLU A 79 -7.93 7.12 -18.15
N TRP A 80 -8.34 6.09 -18.91
CA TRP A 80 -7.45 5.36 -19.80
C TRP A 80 -8.18 4.95 -21.07
N GLU A 81 -7.62 5.33 -22.21
CA GLU A 81 -7.99 4.75 -23.50
C GLU A 81 -7.23 3.42 -23.69
N VAL A 82 -7.96 2.34 -23.96
CA VAL A 82 -7.37 0.99 -24.09
C VAL A 82 -7.87 0.29 -25.34
N ASN A 83 -7.01 -0.50 -25.98
CA ASN A 83 -7.35 -1.35 -27.11
C ASN A 83 -6.56 -2.66 -27.01
N GLY A 84 -7.23 -3.82 -27.18
CA GLY A 84 -6.63 -5.12 -26.94
C GLY A 84 -6.48 -5.44 -25.45
N THR A 85 -5.40 -6.12 -25.07
CA THR A 85 -5.13 -6.49 -23.67
C THR A 85 -4.73 -5.28 -22.85
N PHE A 86 -5.33 -5.12 -21.67
CA PHE A 86 -5.06 -3.99 -20.79
C PHE A 86 -4.95 -4.39 -19.31
N SER A 87 -4.25 -3.55 -18.55
CA SER A 87 -4.22 -3.57 -17.09
C SER A 87 -4.03 -2.14 -16.61
N VAL A 88 -5.07 -1.58 -16.01
CA VAL A 88 -5.09 -0.21 -15.49
C VAL A 88 -5.35 -0.25 -13.99
N SER A 89 -4.78 0.70 -13.25
CA SER A 89 -4.89 0.77 -11.80
C SER A 89 -4.96 2.21 -11.33
N SER A 90 -5.80 2.47 -10.32
CA SER A 90 -5.81 3.75 -9.60
C SER A 90 -6.28 3.57 -8.15
N ILE A 91 -6.04 4.59 -7.35
CA ILE A 91 -6.44 4.65 -5.94
C ILE A 91 -7.74 5.43 -5.86
N ALA A 92 -8.78 4.80 -5.29
CA ALA A 92 -10.05 5.45 -5.03
C ALA A 92 -9.86 6.59 -4.02
N LYS A 93 -10.20 7.82 -4.37
CA LYS A 93 -10.04 8.96 -3.45
C LYS A 93 -11.20 9.11 -2.47
N PHE A 94 -12.39 8.63 -2.84
CA PHE A 94 -13.61 8.76 -2.05
C PHE A 94 -14.35 7.42 -1.95
N SER A 95 -15.27 7.32 -0.99
CA SER A 95 -16.25 6.22 -0.97
C SER A 95 -17.26 6.39 -2.11
N HIS A 96 -17.92 5.30 -2.53
CA HIS A 96 -18.79 5.25 -3.71
C HIS A 96 -17.99 5.37 -5.01
N THR A 97 -17.20 4.34 -5.27
CA THR A 97 -16.40 4.20 -6.48
C THR A 97 -17.14 3.41 -7.55
N TYR A 98 -17.00 3.84 -8.79
CA TYR A 98 -17.51 3.18 -9.98
C TYR A 98 -16.38 3.00 -10.97
N ILE A 99 -16.42 1.88 -11.67
CA ILE A 99 -15.68 1.72 -12.92
C ILE A 99 -16.65 1.89 -14.07
N THR A 100 -16.35 2.80 -14.96
CA THR A 100 -17.15 3.13 -16.13
C THR A 100 -16.38 2.80 -17.39
N LEU A 101 -17.05 2.14 -18.33
CA LEU A 101 -16.53 1.78 -19.64
C LEU A 101 -17.34 2.53 -20.68
N GLU A 102 -16.66 3.30 -21.52
CA GLU A 102 -17.27 4.06 -22.60
C GLU A 102 -16.85 3.46 -23.94
N GLY A 103 -17.84 3.09 -24.74
CA GLY A 103 -17.63 2.58 -26.09
C GLY A 103 -17.23 3.68 -27.07
N GLY A 104 -16.44 3.32 -28.08
CA GLY A 104 -16.15 4.19 -29.21
C GLY A 104 -17.32 4.28 -30.21
N ASN A 105 -17.02 4.71 -31.44
CA ASN A 105 -18.01 4.84 -32.54
C ASN A 105 -18.45 3.48 -33.15
N PHE A 106 -18.19 2.36 -32.46
CA PHE A 106 -18.45 1.01 -32.95
C PHE A 106 -18.76 0.10 -31.75
N PRO A 107 -19.59 -0.93 -31.91
CA PRO A 107 -19.82 -1.90 -30.86
C PRO A 107 -18.52 -2.64 -30.48
N VAL A 108 -18.37 -2.91 -29.19
CA VAL A 108 -17.14 -3.48 -28.64
C VAL A 108 -17.46 -4.65 -27.72
N ASN A 109 -16.73 -5.76 -27.87
CA ASN A 109 -16.74 -6.84 -26.89
C ASN A 109 -15.59 -6.64 -25.91
N ALA A 110 -15.91 -6.51 -24.63
CA ALA A 110 -14.95 -6.35 -23.56
C ALA A 110 -15.08 -7.49 -22.55
N THR A 111 -13.96 -8.10 -22.19
CA THR A 111 -13.88 -9.06 -21.07
C THR A 111 -12.85 -8.55 -20.09
N PHE A 112 -13.25 -8.30 -18.85
CA PHE A 112 -12.37 -7.71 -17.86
C PHE A 112 -12.65 -8.25 -16.46
N THR A 113 -11.65 -8.15 -15.60
CA THR A 113 -11.73 -8.45 -14.19
C THR A 113 -11.35 -7.21 -13.42
N VAL A 114 -12.22 -6.82 -12.50
CA VAL A 114 -11.96 -5.74 -11.55
C VAL A 114 -11.57 -6.36 -10.22
N VAL A 115 -10.50 -5.83 -9.65
CA VAL A 115 -9.92 -6.27 -8.39
C VAL A 115 -9.80 -5.05 -7.49
N VAL A 116 -10.28 -5.14 -6.25
CA VAL A 116 -10.14 -4.07 -5.25
C VAL A 116 -9.36 -4.61 -4.07
N TYR A 117 -8.30 -3.88 -3.72
CA TYR A 117 -7.41 -4.19 -2.62
C TYR A 117 -7.52 -3.13 -1.53
N ASN A 118 -7.64 -3.57 -0.27
CA ASN A 118 -7.64 -2.63 0.85
C ASN A 118 -6.21 -2.14 1.10
N THR A 119 -5.96 -0.84 0.97
CA THR A 119 -4.64 -0.30 1.33
C THR A 119 -4.65 0.50 2.63
N SER A 120 -5.81 0.62 3.28
CA SER A 120 -6.02 1.44 4.48
C SER A 120 -5.09 1.08 5.63
N PHE A 121 -4.65 -0.19 5.74
CA PHE A 121 -3.73 -0.63 6.79
C PHE A 121 -2.25 -0.39 6.49
N ARG A 122 -1.87 -0.09 5.24
CA ARG A 122 -0.44 0.05 4.86
C ARG A 122 0.20 1.22 5.60
N LEU A 123 -0.37 2.42 5.48
CA LEU A 123 0.21 3.64 6.05
C LEU A 123 0.24 3.61 7.60
N PRO A 124 -0.86 3.22 8.29
CA PRO A 124 -0.85 3.09 9.74
C PRO A 124 0.15 2.05 10.24
N LEU A 125 0.25 0.89 9.59
CA LEU A 125 1.19 -0.16 9.98
C LEU A 125 2.64 0.30 9.79
N ILE A 126 2.97 0.92 8.65
CA ILE A 126 4.31 1.48 8.40
C ILE A 126 4.64 2.56 9.43
N SER A 127 3.72 3.49 9.69
CA SER A 127 3.92 4.58 10.66
C SER A 127 4.17 4.06 12.08
N PHE A 128 3.36 3.09 12.52
CA PHE A 128 3.54 2.45 13.83
C PHE A 128 4.87 1.68 13.92
N SER A 129 5.26 1.02 12.84
CA SER A 129 6.51 0.26 12.77
C SER A 129 7.74 1.16 12.85
N LEU A 130 7.72 2.30 12.14
CA LEU A 130 8.76 3.33 12.25
C LEU A 130 8.87 3.88 13.68
N PHE A 131 7.75 4.10 14.36
CA PHE A 131 7.76 4.55 15.75
C PHE A 131 8.45 3.54 16.69
N ILE A 132 8.14 2.24 16.54
CA ILE A 132 8.81 1.16 17.29
C ILE A 132 10.32 1.16 16.99
N GLU A 133 10.71 1.34 15.73
CA GLU A 133 12.10 1.35 15.31
C GLU A 133 12.89 2.52 15.93
N ILE A 134 12.30 3.71 15.97
CA ILE A 134 12.88 4.89 16.66
C ILE A 134 13.14 4.59 18.14
N ILE A 135 12.20 3.96 18.85
CA ILE A 135 12.40 3.54 20.25
C ILE A 135 13.58 2.56 20.35
N GLY A 136 13.66 1.59 19.43
CA GLY A 136 14.76 0.64 19.36
C GLY A 136 16.13 1.32 19.18
N ILE A 137 16.21 2.30 18.27
CA ILE A 137 17.43 3.07 18.00
C ILE A 137 17.85 3.91 19.22
N ILE A 138 16.89 4.56 19.90
CA ILE A 138 17.15 5.33 21.12
C ILE A 138 17.72 4.42 22.22
N LEU A 139 17.11 3.25 22.43
CA LEU A 139 17.59 2.26 23.42
C LEU A 139 18.99 1.74 23.08
N LEU A 140 19.26 1.51 21.80
CA LEU A 140 20.57 1.10 21.31
C LEU A 140 21.63 2.17 21.62
N GLY A 141 21.35 3.43 21.29
CA GLY A 141 22.21 4.57 21.60
C GLY A 141 22.47 4.73 23.10
N TYR A 142 21.43 4.59 23.93
CA TYR A 142 21.55 4.62 25.38
C TYR A 142 22.46 3.51 25.92
N ASN A 143 22.34 2.29 25.40
CA ASN A 143 23.20 1.18 25.80
C ASN A 143 24.68 1.41 25.42
N ILE A 144 24.94 2.01 24.25
CA ILE A 144 26.29 2.41 23.83
C ILE A 144 26.88 3.47 24.78
N ALA A 145 26.08 4.49 25.15
CA ALA A 145 26.51 5.52 26.09
C ALA A 145 26.83 4.94 27.49
N LEU A 146 26.01 4.02 27.98
CA LEU A 146 26.27 3.29 29.23
C LEU A 146 27.55 2.45 29.18
N ALA A 147 27.84 1.83 28.04
CA ALA A 147 29.06 1.04 27.87
C ALA A 147 30.32 1.93 27.93
N ARG A 148 30.28 3.09 27.27
CA ARG A 148 31.36 4.08 27.30
C ARG A 148 31.59 4.63 28.71
N SER A 149 30.52 4.97 29.44
CA SER A 149 30.64 5.56 30.78
C SER A 149 31.24 4.59 31.81
N LYS A 150 30.91 3.29 31.74
CA LYS A 150 31.53 2.25 32.58
C LYS A 150 33.01 2.04 32.24
N GLY A 151 33.36 2.00 30.96
CA GLY A 151 34.76 1.90 30.52
C GLY A 151 35.60 3.06 31.04
N TYR A 152 35.06 4.28 31.02
CA TYR A 152 35.71 5.47 31.57
C TYR A 152 35.91 5.38 33.10
N ARG A 153 34.87 5.00 33.86
CA ARG A 153 34.99 4.81 35.33
C ARG A 153 36.01 3.73 35.71
N SER A 154 36.05 2.63 34.97
CA SER A 154 37.02 1.55 35.22
C SER A 154 38.47 1.99 35.01
N ARG A 155 38.76 2.81 33.98
CA ARG A 155 40.11 3.36 33.73
C ARG A 155 40.50 4.39 34.80
N LYS A 156 39.58 5.29 35.17
CA LYS A 156 39.83 6.30 36.22
C LYS A 156 40.08 5.68 37.60
N GLY A 157 39.40 4.57 37.92
CA GLY A 157 39.62 3.83 39.16
C GLY A 157 40.98 3.10 39.22
N LYS A 158 41.51 2.63 38.09
CA LYS A 158 42.86 2.03 38.02
C LYS A 158 43.96 3.08 38.20
N ASN A 159 43.83 4.27 37.61
CA ASN A 159 44.85 5.32 37.72
C ASN A 159 44.93 5.97 39.12
N LYS A 160 43.97 5.73 40.03
CA LYS A 160 44.03 6.21 41.42
C LYS A 160 44.69 5.24 42.40
N ARG A 161 45.07 4.04 41.94
CA ARG A 161 45.68 2.99 42.79
C ARG A 161 47.19 2.81 42.52
N LEU A 162 47.80 3.74 41.80
CA LEU A 162 49.24 3.89 41.62
C LEU A 162 49.68 5.14 42.38
#